data_AF-A0A5C7VQK5-F1
#
_entry.id   AF-A0A5C7VQK5-F1
#
_cell.length_a   1.000
_cell.length_b   1.000
_cell.length_c   1.000
_cell.angle_alpha   90.00
_cell.angle_beta   90.00
_cell.angle_gamma   90.00
#
_symmetry.space_group_name_H-M   'P 1'
#
loop_
_entity.id
_entity.type
_entity.pdbx_description
1 polymer ?
#
loop_
_entity_poly.entity_id
_entity_poly.type
_entity_poly.pdbx_seq_one_letter_code
_entity_poly.pdbx_strand_id
1 'polypeptide(L)'
;MKPSRLLLALIGGLLTLAIVLGSLPLLGIKLPQTLQPLWWGLLLALLLIATADAIWLRRLPTPRLQRQLPGNLPLGRWSEVRLTLHHDYHQPLVVQAFDHLPEHMDFEFMPQQVELHPGEQTEFGYRVRPLKRGHFRIPRCELLLPSPLRLWQARRFIDQASETRVYPDFARLYGAQLMAVDDWLSQMGVRQRQRRGLGLEFHQLRDFRDGDTLRQIDWKATARKRTPIAREYQDERDQQIVFLIDCGRRMRSQDDELSHFDHALNACLLLSYVALRQGDAVGLATFAGEQDQYVAPVKGQAHIGSLLNAVYALDSTRRPADYAAAINALLARQRRRALVVLVTNPRDEDDEELLGAVKRLGRQHRVLIASLREEVLDRLRHTQVQDYEQALAYCGTVDYLNARAGLHERLLAHGVPVLDARPKELGPELVGRYLAWKKAGVL
;
A
#
# COMPACT_ATOMS: atom_id res chain seq x y z
N MET A 1 -27.15 18.21 21.02
CA MET A 1 -26.80 19.65 21.01
C MET A 1 -26.01 19.95 22.27
N LYS A 2 -25.03 20.84 22.21
CA LYS A 2 -24.18 21.22 23.34
C LYS A 2 -24.25 22.74 23.52
N PRO A 3 -24.26 23.26 24.76
CA PRO A 3 -24.14 24.69 24.99
C PRO A 3 -22.76 25.16 24.50
N SER A 4 -22.71 26.33 23.88
CA SER A 4 -21.45 26.93 23.46
C SER A 4 -20.69 27.53 24.66
N ARG A 5 -19.42 27.85 24.46
CA ARG A 5 -18.62 28.60 25.45
C ARG A 5 -19.24 29.96 25.79
N LEU A 6 -19.90 30.60 24.82
CA LEU A 6 -20.58 31.89 25.03
C LEU A 6 -21.77 31.75 25.99
N LEU A 7 -22.63 30.76 25.78
CA LEU A 7 -23.78 30.52 26.67
C LEU A 7 -23.31 30.18 28.09
N LEU A 8 -22.27 29.35 28.21
CA LEU A 8 -21.68 29.04 29.51
C LEU A 8 -21.06 30.27 30.19
N ALA A 9 -20.40 31.15 29.43
CA ALA A 9 -19.85 32.39 29.95
C ALA A 9 -20.94 33.39 30.39
N LEU A 10 -22.04 33.50 29.64
CA LEU A 10 -23.19 34.32 30.01
C LEU A 10 -23.84 33.80 31.30
N ILE A 11 -24.10 32.50 31.39
CA ILE A 11 -24.65 31.88 32.61
C ILE A 11 -23.69 32.04 33.78
N GLY A 12 -22.38 31.83 33.56
CA GLY A 12 -21.35 32.00 34.58
C GLY A 12 -21.26 33.45 35.08
N GLY A 13 -21.29 34.43 34.18
CA GLY A 13 -21.29 35.86 34.52
C GLY A 13 -22.56 36.29 35.25
N LEU A 14 -23.71 35.70 34.92
CA LEU A 14 -24.92 35.92 35.70
C LEU A 14 -24.85 35.24 37.07
N LEU A 15 -24.30 34.04 37.16
CA LEU A 15 -24.12 33.38 38.45
C LEU A 15 -23.18 34.18 39.37
N THR A 16 -22.06 34.69 38.86
CA THR A 16 -21.14 35.51 39.66
C THR A 16 -21.79 36.82 40.10
N LEU A 17 -22.53 37.48 39.21
CA LEU A 17 -23.28 38.70 39.54
C LEU A 17 -24.37 38.43 40.58
N ALA A 18 -25.07 37.29 40.50
CA ALA A 18 -26.06 36.87 41.50
C ALA A 18 -25.42 36.67 42.88
N ILE A 19 -24.25 36.03 42.95
CA ILE A 19 -23.52 35.81 44.20
C ILE A 19 -23.10 37.14 44.80
N VAL A 20 -22.53 38.05 44.00
CA VAL A 20 -22.14 39.39 44.45
C VAL A 20 -23.35 40.16 44.98
N LEU A 21 -24.42 40.26 44.19
CA LEU A 21 -25.65 40.97 44.60
C LEU A 21 -26.31 40.32 45.84
N GLY A 22 -26.30 39.00 45.95
CA GLY A 22 -26.84 38.29 47.11
C GLY A 22 -26.00 38.47 48.39
N SER A 23 -24.70 38.77 48.25
CA SER A 23 -23.80 39.01 49.38
C SER A 23 -23.82 40.45 49.93
N LEU A 24 -24.18 41.44 49.11
CA LEU A 24 -24.22 42.86 49.53
C LEU A 24 -25.18 43.15 50.70
N PRO A 25 -26.37 42.54 50.80
CA PRO A 25 -27.23 42.66 51.98
C PRO A 25 -26.60 42.13 53.27
N LEU A 26 -25.77 41.08 53.19
CA LEU A 26 -25.03 40.54 54.35
C LEU A 26 -23.98 41.53 54.86
N LEU A 27 -23.49 42.41 53.99
CA LEU A 27 -22.56 43.49 54.31
C LEU A 27 -23.27 44.80 54.74
N GLY A 28 -24.60 44.77 54.92
CA GLY A 28 -25.39 45.93 55.36
C GLY A 28 -25.75 46.93 54.26
N ILE A 29 -25.44 46.62 52.99
CA ILE A 29 -25.77 47.47 51.84
C ILE A 29 -27.20 47.18 51.40
N LYS A 30 -28.10 48.18 51.52
CA LYS A 30 -29.49 48.06 51.08
C LYS A 30 -29.59 48.14 49.57
N LEU A 31 -30.02 47.04 48.94
CA LEU A 31 -30.28 47.00 47.51
C LEU A 31 -31.69 47.50 47.18
N PRO A 32 -31.88 48.24 46.07
CA PRO A 32 -33.19 48.59 45.55
C PRO A 32 -34.08 47.36 45.33
N GLN A 33 -35.34 47.43 45.76
CA GLN A 33 -36.32 46.34 45.56
C GLN A 33 -36.60 46.03 44.08
N THR A 34 -36.26 46.94 43.17
CA THR A 34 -36.40 46.77 41.71
C THR A 34 -35.35 45.83 41.11
N LEU A 35 -34.23 45.55 41.79
CA LEU A 35 -33.18 44.68 41.26
C LEU A 35 -33.60 43.22 41.13
N GLN A 36 -34.40 42.72 42.07
CA GLN A 36 -34.87 41.33 42.06
C GLN A 36 -35.77 41.00 40.86
N PRO A 37 -36.82 41.77 40.51
CA PRO A 37 -37.60 41.49 39.32
C PRO A 37 -36.79 41.70 38.03
N LEU A 38 -35.86 42.68 37.99
CA LEU A 38 -34.95 42.85 36.85
C LEU A 38 -34.04 41.62 36.65
N TRP A 39 -33.54 41.03 37.73
CA TRP A 39 -32.74 39.80 37.70
C TRP A 39 -33.50 38.62 37.09
N TRP A 40 -34.70 38.35 37.60
CA TRP A 40 -35.56 37.29 37.07
C TRP A 40 -35.97 37.55 35.63
N GLY A 41 -36.24 38.82 35.27
CA GLY A 41 -36.51 39.24 33.90
C GLY A 41 -35.35 38.94 32.96
N LEU A 42 -34.10 39.20 33.39
CA LEU A 42 -32.91 38.93 32.59
C LEU A 42 -32.64 37.43 32.43
N LEU A 43 -32.82 36.63 33.49
CA LEU A 43 -32.73 35.17 33.41
C LEU A 43 -33.80 34.59 32.47
N LEU A 44 -35.04 35.08 32.57
CA LEU A 44 -36.13 34.67 31.68
C LEU A 44 -35.83 35.06 30.23
N ALA A 45 -35.32 36.27 29.99
CA ALA A 45 -34.93 36.72 28.65
C ALA A 45 -33.81 35.84 28.07
N LEU A 46 -32.76 35.53 28.84
CA LEU A 46 -31.70 34.63 28.39
C LEU A 46 -32.23 33.22 28.09
N LEU A 47 -33.13 32.69 28.93
CA LEU A 47 -33.76 31.39 28.70
C LEU A 47 -34.60 31.39 27.42
N LEU A 48 -35.42 32.41 27.19
CA LEU A 48 -36.24 32.54 25.98
C LEU A 48 -35.37 32.69 24.72
N ILE A 49 -34.31 33.50 24.78
CA ILE A 49 -33.37 33.67 23.67
C ILE A 49 -32.62 32.36 23.39
N ALA A 50 -32.10 31.70 24.42
CA ALA A 50 -31.37 30.44 24.26
C ALA A 50 -32.29 29.31 23.75
N THR A 51 -33.53 29.24 24.20
CA THR A 51 -34.49 28.23 23.71
C THR A 51 -34.91 28.51 22.27
N ALA A 52 -35.18 29.77 21.90
CA ALA A 52 -35.46 30.15 20.53
C ALA A 52 -34.29 29.80 19.59
N ASP A 53 -33.06 30.12 20.00
CA ASP A 53 -31.83 29.82 19.26
C ASP A 53 -31.59 28.30 19.10
N ALA A 54 -31.91 27.51 20.13
CA ALA A 54 -31.87 26.06 20.06
C ALA A 54 -32.91 25.48 19.09
N ILE A 55 -34.14 26.02 19.09
CA ILE A 55 -35.20 25.62 18.15
C ILE A 55 -34.79 25.97 16.71
N TRP A 56 -34.19 27.14 16.49
CA TRP A 56 -33.69 27.55 15.19
C TRP A 56 -32.62 26.58 14.68
N LEU A 57 -31.64 26.23 15.52
CA LEU A 57 -30.60 25.24 15.18
C LEU A 57 -31.15 23.82 14.93
N ARG A 58 -32.27 23.44 15.56
CA ARG A 58 -32.92 22.15 15.25
C ARG A 58 -33.59 22.16 13.88
N ARG A 59 -34.13 23.31 13.46
CA ARG A 59 -34.82 23.47 12.18
C ARG A 59 -33.87 23.74 11.01
N LEU A 60 -32.64 24.18 11.29
CA LEU A 60 -31.61 24.37 10.27
C LEU A 60 -31.33 23.04 9.55
N PRO A 61 -31.57 22.96 8.21
CA PRO A 61 -31.29 21.75 7.45
C PRO A 61 -29.79 21.46 7.45
N THR A 62 -29.40 20.20 7.26
CA THR A 62 -27.97 19.85 7.21
C THR A 62 -27.36 20.29 5.86
N PRO A 63 -26.15 20.89 5.84
CA PRO A 63 -25.44 21.17 4.58
C PRO A 63 -25.24 19.89 3.78
N ARG A 64 -25.25 20.01 2.45
CA ARG A 64 -24.89 18.91 1.55
C ARG A 64 -23.37 18.85 1.45
N LEU A 65 -22.82 17.64 1.50
CA LEU A 65 -21.41 17.37 1.35
C LEU A 65 -21.19 16.50 0.11
N GLN A 66 -20.09 16.72 -0.60
CA GLN A 66 -19.55 15.81 -1.60
C GLN A 66 -18.06 15.58 -1.32
N ARG A 67 -17.68 14.31 -1.16
CA ARG A 67 -16.31 13.86 -0.99
C ARG A 67 -15.76 13.45 -2.36
N GLN A 68 -14.72 14.14 -2.78
CA GLN A 68 -13.89 13.75 -3.92
C GLN A 68 -12.61 13.12 -3.39
N LEU A 69 -12.53 11.80 -3.56
CA LEU A 69 -11.42 10.98 -3.08
C LEU A 69 -10.77 10.26 -4.27
N PRO A 70 -9.43 10.15 -4.33
CA PRO A 70 -8.77 9.36 -5.36
C PRO A 70 -9.24 7.89 -5.33
N GLY A 71 -9.74 7.35 -6.44
CA GLY A 71 -10.27 5.99 -6.48
C GLY A 71 -9.30 4.91 -5.99
N ASN A 72 -7.99 5.18 -6.13
CA ASN A 72 -6.90 4.35 -5.65
C ASN A 72 -5.96 5.19 -4.77
N LEU A 73 -5.59 4.69 -3.60
CA LEU A 73 -4.61 5.31 -2.70
C LEU A 73 -3.33 4.46 -2.63
N PRO A 74 -2.14 5.06 -2.67
CA PRO A 74 -0.88 4.36 -2.41
C PRO A 74 -0.69 4.10 -0.90
N LEU A 75 -0.25 2.90 -0.54
CA LEU A 75 0.14 2.55 0.83
C LEU A 75 1.29 3.45 1.33
N GLY A 76 1.17 3.99 2.54
CA GLY A 76 2.24 4.74 3.21
C GLY A 76 2.50 6.14 2.62
N ARG A 77 1.69 6.61 1.65
CA ARG A 77 1.87 7.91 1.02
C ARG A 77 0.68 8.83 1.21
N TRP A 78 0.98 10.07 1.56
CA TRP A 78 0.00 11.13 1.68
C TRP A 78 -0.69 11.43 0.35
N SER A 79 -2.01 11.43 0.38
CA SER A 79 -2.91 11.77 -0.73
C SER A 79 -3.90 12.83 -0.29
N GLU A 80 -4.25 13.74 -1.19
CA GLU A 80 -5.23 14.79 -0.94
C GLU A 80 -6.65 14.24 -1.12
N VAL A 81 -7.54 14.57 -0.17
CA VAL A 81 -8.98 14.35 -0.27
C VAL A 81 -9.67 15.69 -0.16
N ARG A 82 -10.65 15.91 -1.03
CA ARG A 82 -11.31 17.19 -1.20
C ARG A 82 -12.78 17.06 -0.84
N LEU A 83 -13.26 17.98 -0.03
CA LEU A 83 -14.63 18.06 0.45
C LEU A 83 -15.27 19.33 -0.11
N THR A 84 -16.43 19.17 -0.72
CA THR A 84 -17.26 20.28 -1.20
C THR A 84 -18.51 20.36 -0.33
N LEU A 85 -18.69 21.47 0.36
CA LEU A 85 -19.88 21.77 1.15
C LEU A 85 -20.76 22.79 0.44
N HIS A 86 -22.06 22.59 0.52
CA HIS A 86 -23.06 23.49 -0.02
C HIS A 86 -24.28 23.58 0.92
N HIS A 87 -24.84 24.77 1.05
CA HIS A 87 -26.06 25.00 1.83
C HIS A 87 -26.98 26.01 1.14
N ASP A 88 -28.27 25.90 1.46
CA ASP A 88 -29.34 26.76 0.93
C ASP A 88 -29.70 27.90 1.92
N TYR A 89 -28.77 28.32 2.79
CA TYR A 89 -29.05 29.36 3.81
C TYR A 89 -28.81 30.77 3.25
N HIS A 90 -29.50 31.76 3.79
CA HIS A 90 -29.35 33.17 3.41
C HIS A 90 -28.18 33.91 4.09
N GLN A 91 -27.58 33.32 5.13
CA GLN A 91 -26.47 33.92 5.88
C GLN A 91 -25.24 33.01 5.87
N PRO A 92 -24.02 33.58 5.93
CA PRO A 92 -22.81 32.80 6.03
C PRO A 92 -22.75 32.02 7.35
N LEU A 93 -22.18 30.83 7.30
CA LEU A 93 -22.10 29.91 8.44
C LEU A 93 -20.68 29.35 8.57
N VAL A 94 -20.04 29.59 9.71
CA VAL A 94 -18.78 28.93 10.04
C VAL A 94 -19.08 27.59 10.71
N VAL A 95 -18.70 26.49 10.05
CA VAL A 95 -18.85 25.13 10.57
C VAL A 95 -17.50 24.52 10.88
N GLN A 96 -17.46 23.55 11.80
CA GLN A 96 -16.29 22.70 11.94
C GLN A 96 -16.58 21.35 11.28
N ALA A 97 -15.73 20.93 10.34
CA ALA A 97 -15.84 19.66 9.64
C ALA A 97 -14.79 18.66 10.15
N PHE A 98 -15.20 17.40 10.28
CA PHE A 98 -14.32 16.28 10.57
C PHE A 98 -14.78 15.05 9.80
N ASP A 99 -13.93 14.54 8.92
CA ASP A 99 -14.23 13.32 8.16
C ASP A 99 -13.82 12.07 8.96
N HIS A 100 -14.74 11.13 9.14
CA HIS A 100 -14.49 9.95 9.99
C HIS A 100 -13.78 8.86 9.19
N LEU A 101 -12.44 8.89 9.23
CA LEU A 101 -11.57 7.93 8.56
C LEU A 101 -11.46 6.60 9.32
N PRO A 102 -11.23 5.47 8.63
CA PRO A 102 -10.95 4.17 9.26
C PRO A 102 -9.65 4.18 10.11
N GLU A 103 -9.53 3.23 11.04
CA GLU A 103 -8.40 3.11 11.98
C GLU A 103 -7.01 3.03 11.31
N HIS A 104 -6.92 2.46 10.11
CA HIS A 104 -5.66 2.29 9.39
C HIS A 104 -5.36 3.43 8.41
N MET A 105 -5.80 4.65 8.71
CA MET A 105 -5.53 5.84 7.91
C MET A 105 -5.10 7.00 8.82
N ASP A 106 -3.87 7.44 8.66
CA ASP A 106 -3.41 8.70 9.23
C ASP A 106 -4.01 9.87 8.45
N PHE A 107 -4.16 11.02 9.13
CA PHE A 107 -4.68 12.22 8.52
C PHE A 107 -3.98 13.48 9.01
N GLU A 108 -3.93 14.49 8.14
CA GLU A 108 -3.47 15.84 8.45
C GLU A 108 -4.54 16.86 8.09
N PHE A 109 -4.47 18.02 8.73
CA PHE A 109 -5.39 19.15 8.50
C PHE A 109 -6.85 18.81 8.82
N MET A 110 -7.12 18.02 9.85
CA MET A 110 -8.47 17.81 10.39
C MET A 110 -8.45 17.83 11.92
N PRO A 111 -9.50 18.35 12.59
CA PRO A 111 -10.70 19.00 12.05
C PRO A 111 -10.42 20.39 11.45
N GLN A 112 -11.24 20.86 10.51
CA GLN A 112 -11.13 22.20 9.92
C GLN A 112 -12.32 23.09 10.27
N GLN A 113 -12.07 24.39 10.45
CA GLN A 113 -13.14 25.41 10.46
C GLN A 113 -13.29 25.97 9.05
N VAL A 114 -14.51 25.96 8.54
CA VAL A 114 -14.85 26.33 7.16
C VAL A 114 -15.98 27.34 7.20
N GLU A 115 -15.77 28.48 6.54
CA GLU A 115 -16.81 29.49 6.35
C GLU A 115 -17.59 29.21 5.08
N LEU A 116 -18.87 28.94 5.22
CA LEU A 116 -19.78 28.67 4.12
C LEU A 116 -20.53 29.95 3.76
N HIS A 117 -20.54 30.30 2.47
CA HIS A 117 -21.21 31.49 1.95
C HIS A 117 -22.51 31.13 1.22
N PRO A 118 -23.59 31.93 1.37
CA PRO A 118 -24.85 31.72 0.68
C PRO A 118 -24.69 31.63 -0.85
N GLY A 119 -25.25 30.59 -1.45
CA GLY A 119 -25.25 30.40 -2.91
C GLY A 119 -23.92 29.93 -3.51
N GLU A 120 -22.88 29.75 -2.69
CA GLU A 120 -21.57 29.27 -3.14
C GLU A 120 -21.35 27.79 -2.75
N GLN A 121 -20.39 27.16 -3.44
CA GLN A 121 -19.85 25.87 -3.03
C GLN A 121 -18.48 26.12 -2.41
N THR A 122 -18.31 25.70 -1.16
CA THR A 122 -17.04 25.86 -0.45
C THR A 122 -16.26 24.56 -0.53
N GLU A 123 -15.06 24.64 -1.08
CA GLU A 123 -14.15 23.52 -1.24
C GLU A 123 -12.99 23.63 -0.24
N PHE A 124 -12.67 22.51 0.43
CA PHE A 124 -11.50 22.42 1.31
C PHE A 124 -10.91 21.01 1.26
N GLY A 125 -9.60 20.92 1.46
CA GLY A 125 -8.84 19.66 1.34
C GLY A 125 -8.19 19.25 2.64
N TYR A 126 -8.09 17.94 2.88
CA TYR A 126 -7.28 17.34 3.93
C TYR A 126 -6.38 16.26 3.32
N ARG A 127 -5.38 15.79 4.07
CA ARG A 127 -4.50 14.70 3.60
C ARG A 127 -4.75 13.42 4.36
N VAL A 128 -4.68 12.31 3.66
CA VAL A 128 -4.80 10.96 4.21
C VAL A 128 -3.60 10.11 3.81
N ARG A 129 -3.10 9.27 4.73
CA ARG A 129 -2.03 8.30 4.49
C ARG A 129 -2.49 6.92 4.96
N PRO A 130 -2.80 5.99 4.04
CA PRO A 130 -3.16 4.63 4.42
C PRO A 130 -1.97 3.86 5.01
N LEU A 131 -2.18 3.17 6.12
CA LEU A 131 -1.18 2.35 6.79
C LEU A 131 -1.30 0.86 6.46
N LYS A 132 -2.41 0.45 5.84
CA LYS A 132 -2.68 -0.93 5.46
C LYS A 132 -3.30 -0.98 4.06
N ARG A 133 -2.98 -2.02 3.29
CA ARG A 133 -3.59 -2.26 1.98
C ARG A 133 -4.99 -2.85 2.09
N GLY A 134 -5.74 -2.78 0.98
CA GLY A 134 -7.05 -3.42 0.85
C GLY A 134 -8.15 -2.43 0.50
N HIS A 135 -9.38 -2.83 0.76
CA HIS A 135 -10.57 -2.00 0.51
C HIS A 135 -11.00 -1.29 1.79
N PHE A 136 -11.24 0.01 1.68
CA PHE A 136 -11.63 0.85 2.80
C PHE A 136 -12.88 1.64 2.46
N ARG A 137 -13.75 1.78 3.45
CA ARG A 137 -14.97 2.57 3.37
C ARG A 137 -14.91 3.71 4.38
N ILE A 138 -15.10 4.94 3.91
CA ILE A 138 -15.26 6.14 4.75
C ILE A 138 -16.76 6.38 4.91
N PRO A 139 -17.35 6.10 6.10
CA PRO A 139 -18.80 6.00 6.24
C PRO A 139 -19.51 7.35 6.23
N ARG A 140 -18.95 8.37 6.87
CA ARG A 140 -19.63 9.62 7.16
C ARG A 140 -18.68 10.75 7.48
N CYS A 141 -19.17 11.97 7.35
CA CYS A 141 -18.50 13.18 7.82
C CYS A 141 -19.34 13.84 8.92
N GLU A 142 -18.68 14.37 9.94
CA GLU A 142 -19.29 15.11 11.03
C GLU A 142 -19.12 16.61 10.79
N LEU A 143 -20.24 17.34 10.87
CA LEU A 143 -20.26 18.79 10.92
C LEU A 143 -20.74 19.26 12.29
N LEU A 144 -20.01 20.19 12.89
CA LEU A 144 -20.43 20.93 14.07
C LEU A 144 -21.01 22.28 13.62
N LEU A 145 -22.33 22.41 13.67
CA LEU A 145 -23.05 23.62 13.30
C LEU A 145 -23.28 24.48 14.54
N PRO A 146 -22.85 25.76 14.55
CA PRO A 146 -23.29 26.71 15.55
C PRO A 146 -24.74 27.14 15.28
N SER A 147 -25.45 27.53 16.34
CA SER A 147 -26.71 28.24 16.20
C SER A 147 -26.48 29.69 15.74
N PRO A 148 -27.48 30.37 15.18
CA PRO A 148 -27.34 31.75 14.69
C PRO A 148 -26.86 32.76 15.75
N LEU A 149 -27.32 32.65 17.00
CA LEU A 149 -26.81 33.47 18.11
C LEU A 149 -25.55 32.88 18.79
N ARG A 150 -25.01 31.78 18.24
CA ARG A 150 -23.82 31.05 18.74
C ARG A 150 -23.95 30.58 20.20
N LEU A 151 -25.17 30.43 20.73
CA LEU A 151 -25.41 29.92 22.09
C LEU A 151 -25.35 28.39 22.16
N TRP A 152 -25.56 27.71 21.03
CA TRP A 152 -25.58 26.26 20.92
C TRP A 152 -24.72 25.75 19.78
N GLN A 153 -24.32 24.49 19.89
CA GLN A 153 -23.68 23.74 18.81
C GLN A 153 -24.40 22.40 18.62
N ALA A 154 -24.57 21.97 17.37
CA ALA A 154 -25.17 20.70 17.03
C ALA A 154 -24.24 19.91 16.13
N ARG A 155 -24.05 18.63 16.46
CA ARG A 155 -23.40 17.67 15.58
C ARG A 155 -24.40 17.19 14.53
N ARG A 156 -23.98 17.17 13.28
CA ARG A 156 -24.69 16.57 12.15
C ARG A 156 -23.76 15.55 11.52
N PHE A 157 -24.26 14.34 11.34
CA PHE A 157 -23.56 13.31 10.59
C PHE A 157 -24.15 13.29 9.19
N ILE A 158 -23.29 13.40 8.19
CA ILE A 158 -23.65 13.25 6.78
C ILE A 158 -23.18 11.87 6.35
N ASP A 159 -24.14 10.96 6.17
CA ASP A 159 -23.89 9.58 5.74
C ASP A 159 -23.61 9.56 4.23
N GLN A 160 -22.42 10.02 3.86
CA GLN A 160 -21.87 9.88 2.53
C GLN A 160 -20.77 8.83 2.56
N ALA A 161 -21.15 7.59 2.22
CA ALA A 161 -20.20 6.52 2.09
C ALA A 161 -19.36 6.71 0.82
N SER A 162 -18.03 6.74 0.98
CA SER A 162 -17.09 6.63 -0.14
C SER A 162 -16.20 5.43 0.08
N GLU A 163 -15.84 4.78 -1.02
CA GLU A 163 -14.95 3.62 -0.99
C GLU A 163 -13.64 3.94 -1.70
N THR A 164 -12.58 3.31 -1.24
CA THR A 164 -11.26 3.43 -1.85
C THR A 164 -10.49 2.13 -1.75
N ARG A 165 -9.59 1.92 -2.69
CA ARG A 165 -8.67 0.77 -2.70
C ARG A 165 -7.27 1.26 -2.45
N VAL A 166 -6.63 0.69 -1.45
CA VAL A 166 -5.23 0.96 -1.12
C VAL A 166 -4.37 -0.09 -1.80
N TYR A 167 -3.56 0.36 -2.75
CA TYR A 167 -2.62 -0.47 -3.51
C TYR A 167 -1.22 -0.37 -2.92
N PRO A 168 -0.33 -1.34 -3.21
CA PRO A 168 1.10 -1.17 -2.95
C PRO A 168 1.60 0.14 -3.56
N ASP A 169 2.55 0.83 -2.92
CA ASP A 169 3.13 2.07 -3.45
C ASP A 169 4.08 1.76 -4.62
N PHE A 170 3.46 1.51 -5.76
CA PHE A 170 4.13 1.23 -7.01
C PHE A 170 4.78 2.51 -7.59
N ALA A 171 4.37 3.71 -7.14
CA ALA A 171 4.98 4.97 -7.56
C ALA A 171 6.37 5.20 -6.92
N ARG A 172 6.59 4.72 -5.68
CA ARG A 172 7.93 4.63 -5.07
C ARG A 172 8.89 3.80 -5.94
N LEU A 173 8.37 2.78 -6.62
CA LEU A 173 9.13 1.99 -7.58
C LEU A 173 9.39 2.80 -8.88
N TYR A 174 8.39 3.51 -9.42
CA TYR A 174 8.51 4.31 -10.65
C TYR A 174 9.48 5.50 -10.60
N GLY A 175 9.69 6.13 -9.44
CA GLY A 175 10.57 7.30 -9.34
C GLY A 175 12.05 6.92 -9.26
N ALA A 176 12.53 6.66 -8.05
CA ALA A 176 13.96 6.49 -7.78
C ALA A 176 14.49 5.13 -8.24
N GLN A 177 13.71 4.05 -8.05
CA GLN A 177 14.18 2.71 -8.37
C GLN A 177 14.08 2.38 -9.86
N LEU A 178 13.06 2.85 -10.58
CA LEU A 178 12.97 2.61 -12.02
C LEU A 178 13.91 3.49 -12.84
N MET A 179 14.17 4.75 -12.46
CA MET A 179 15.27 5.51 -13.08
C MET A 179 16.62 4.87 -12.76
N ALA A 180 16.85 4.45 -11.51
CA ALA A 180 18.05 3.70 -11.18
C ALA A 180 18.13 2.36 -11.93
N VAL A 181 17.02 1.66 -12.17
CA VAL A 181 16.98 0.41 -12.95
C VAL A 181 17.18 0.68 -14.43
N ASP A 182 16.59 1.72 -15.02
CA ASP A 182 16.80 2.09 -16.42
C ASP A 182 18.23 2.59 -16.66
N ASP A 183 18.78 3.40 -15.74
CA ASP A 183 20.17 3.85 -15.75
C ASP A 183 21.13 2.68 -15.53
N TRP A 184 20.82 1.78 -14.61
CA TRP A 184 21.61 0.58 -14.33
C TRP A 184 21.53 -0.46 -15.44
N LEU A 185 20.37 -0.67 -16.07
CA LEU A 185 20.20 -1.46 -17.28
C LEU A 185 21.04 -0.88 -18.42
N SER A 186 21.02 0.45 -18.56
CA SER A 186 21.82 1.18 -19.54
C SER A 186 23.33 1.05 -19.26
N GLN A 187 23.75 1.18 -18.00
CA GLN A 187 25.14 1.03 -17.54
C GLN A 187 25.65 -0.41 -17.63
N MET A 188 24.80 -1.41 -17.40
CA MET A 188 25.10 -2.84 -17.60
C MET A 188 25.25 -3.22 -19.09
N GLY A 189 25.09 -2.25 -20.00
CA GLY A 189 25.12 -2.47 -21.44
C GLY A 189 23.94 -3.31 -21.91
N VAL A 190 22.85 -3.39 -21.11
CA VAL A 190 21.56 -3.95 -21.53
C VAL A 190 20.86 -2.91 -22.40
N ARG A 191 21.52 -2.50 -23.49
CA ARG A 191 20.75 -2.29 -24.72
C ARG A 191 20.08 -3.63 -25.00
N GLN A 192 18.87 -3.61 -25.54
CA GLN A 192 18.31 -4.77 -26.25
C GLN A 192 19.26 -5.13 -27.39
N ARG A 193 20.41 -5.73 -27.08
CA ARG A 193 21.31 -6.27 -28.05
C ARG A 193 20.72 -7.62 -28.34
N GLN A 194 19.82 -7.62 -29.31
CA GLN A 194 19.22 -8.81 -29.90
C GLN A 194 20.33 -9.85 -30.03
N ARG A 195 20.20 -10.92 -29.26
CA ARG A 195 21.11 -12.04 -29.35
C ARG A 195 20.84 -12.68 -30.70
N ARG A 196 21.78 -12.51 -31.62
CA ARG A 196 21.79 -13.21 -32.91
C ARG A 196 21.83 -14.70 -32.63
N GLY A 197 20.82 -15.43 -33.05
CA GLY A 197 20.69 -16.85 -32.74
C GLY A 197 19.90 -17.60 -33.80
N LEU A 198 20.03 -18.92 -33.79
CA LEU A 198 19.31 -19.88 -34.64
C LEU A 198 17.85 -20.05 -34.17
N GLY A 199 17.15 -18.95 -33.88
CA GLY A 199 15.79 -18.97 -33.38
C GLY A 199 14.78 -19.53 -34.40
N LEU A 200 13.53 -19.70 -33.97
CA LEU A 200 12.43 -20.19 -34.83
C LEU A 200 11.57 -19.06 -35.41
N GLU A 201 11.62 -17.86 -34.84
CA GLU A 201 10.82 -16.72 -35.30
C GLU A 201 11.57 -15.89 -36.34
N PHE A 202 10.94 -15.65 -37.49
CA PHE A 202 11.50 -14.81 -38.54
C PHE A 202 11.62 -13.37 -38.05
N HIS A 203 12.84 -12.84 -38.06
CA HIS A 203 13.13 -11.47 -37.65
C HIS A 203 13.13 -10.52 -38.85
N GLN A 204 14.04 -10.76 -39.80
CA GLN A 204 14.17 -9.94 -41.00
C GLN A 204 14.86 -10.70 -42.14
N LEU A 205 14.73 -10.17 -43.35
CA LEU A 205 15.52 -10.60 -44.50
C LEU A 205 16.81 -9.78 -44.55
N ARG A 206 17.96 -10.46 -44.68
CA ARG A 206 19.26 -9.82 -44.88
C ARG A 206 20.04 -10.49 -46.00
N ASP A 207 21.09 -9.84 -46.48
CA ASP A 207 22.00 -10.45 -47.43
C ASP A 207 22.69 -11.68 -46.80
N PHE A 208 22.81 -12.74 -47.60
CA PHE A 208 23.53 -13.95 -47.25
C PHE A 208 25.02 -13.64 -47.07
N ARG A 209 25.63 -14.20 -46.03
CA ARG A 209 27.04 -14.01 -45.70
C ARG A 209 27.75 -15.35 -45.62
N ASP A 210 29.06 -15.33 -45.82
CA ASP A 210 29.89 -16.51 -45.62
C ASP A 210 29.78 -16.98 -44.16
N GLY A 211 29.36 -18.23 -43.99
CA GLY A 211 29.01 -18.84 -42.69
C GLY A 211 27.51 -19.09 -42.50
N ASP A 212 26.64 -18.51 -43.32
CA ASP A 212 25.22 -18.83 -43.34
C ASP A 212 24.98 -20.22 -43.97
N THR A 213 24.03 -20.97 -43.42
CA THR A 213 23.67 -22.29 -43.97
C THR A 213 22.70 -22.14 -45.14
N LEU A 214 22.79 -23.01 -46.14
CA LEU A 214 21.87 -23.00 -47.29
C LEU A 214 20.39 -23.12 -46.89
N ARG A 215 20.10 -23.71 -45.72
CA ARG A 215 18.73 -23.82 -45.17
C ARG A 215 18.12 -22.47 -44.77
N GLN A 216 18.95 -21.47 -44.49
CA GLN A 216 18.50 -20.14 -44.10
C GLN A 216 18.13 -19.27 -45.31
N ILE A 217 18.43 -19.70 -46.54
CA ILE A 217 18.12 -18.93 -47.75
C ILE A 217 16.60 -18.80 -47.91
N ASP A 218 16.15 -17.56 -48.17
CA ASP A 218 14.83 -17.29 -48.70
C ASP A 218 14.90 -17.29 -50.23
N TRP A 219 14.52 -18.41 -50.84
CA TRP A 219 14.58 -18.55 -52.30
C TRP A 219 13.64 -17.58 -53.02
N LYS A 220 12.53 -17.17 -52.38
CA LYS A 220 11.55 -16.25 -52.97
C LYS A 220 12.07 -14.81 -52.98
N ALA A 221 12.69 -14.37 -51.89
CA ALA A 221 13.33 -13.05 -51.81
C ALA A 221 14.58 -12.98 -52.69
N THR A 222 15.38 -14.05 -52.72
CA THR A 222 16.56 -14.19 -53.59
C THR A 222 16.18 -14.05 -55.07
N ALA A 223 15.12 -14.73 -55.51
CA ALA A 223 14.63 -14.64 -56.89
C ALA A 223 14.20 -13.21 -57.29
N ARG A 224 13.68 -12.41 -56.35
CA ARG A 224 13.25 -11.02 -56.60
C ARG A 224 14.41 -10.03 -56.62
N LYS A 225 15.34 -10.14 -55.66
CA LYS A 225 16.49 -9.23 -55.54
C LYS A 225 17.68 -9.59 -56.42
N ARG A 226 17.70 -10.81 -56.99
CA ARG A 226 18.83 -11.38 -57.76
C ARG A 226 20.15 -11.42 -56.97
N THR A 227 20.07 -11.33 -55.66
CA THR A 227 21.18 -11.51 -54.73
C THR A 227 20.76 -12.53 -53.66
N PRO A 228 21.66 -13.39 -53.15
CA PRO A 228 21.31 -14.35 -52.11
C PRO A 228 20.83 -13.66 -50.82
N ILE A 229 19.60 -13.95 -50.41
CA ILE A 229 18.97 -13.40 -49.20
C ILE A 229 18.77 -14.52 -48.17
N ALA A 230 19.20 -14.29 -46.94
CA ALA A 230 19.00 -15.16 -45.80
C ALA A 230 17.87 -14.65 -44.88
N ARG A 231 17.10 -15.58 -44.33
CA ARG A 231 16.18 -15.34 -43.20
C ARG A 231 17.00 -15.27 -41.92
N GLU A 232 16.96 -14.12 -41.27
CA GLU A 232 17.48 -13.96 -39.92
C GLU A 232 16.37 -14.34 -38.94
N TYR A 233 16.69 -15.22 -38.00
CA TYR A 233 15.76 -15.64 -36.96
C TYR A 233 16.19 -15.04 -35.62
N GLN A 234 15.23 -14.72 -34.77
CA GLN A 234 15.48 -14.24 -33.41
C GLN A 234 15.22 -15.37 -32.42
N ASP A 235 16.14 -15.54 -31.45
CA ASP A 235 15.95 -16.51 -30.36
C ASP A 235 14.96 -15.91 -29.35
N GLU A 236 13.67 -16.22 -29.53
CA GLU A 236 12.63 -15.92 -28.55
C GLU A 236 12.54 -17.11 -27.59
N ARG A 237 13.22 -17.03 -26.44
CA ARG A 237 12.85 -17.87 -25.31
C ARG A 237 11.83 -17.12 -24.49
N ASP A 238 10.57 -17.38 -24.81
CA ASP A 238 9.40 -17.01 -24.02
C ASP A 238 9.49 -17.63 -22.64
N GLN A 239 10.09 -16.90 -21.71
CA GLN A 239 10.18 -17.36 -20.34
C GLN A 239 8.93 -17.00 -19.58
N GLN A 240 8.50 -17.93 -18.74
CA GLN A 240 7.43 -17.71 -17.79
C GLN A 240 8.04 -17.53 -16.42
N ILE A 241 7.67 -16.47 -15.73
CA ILE A 241 8.03 -16.23 -14.34
C ILE A 241 6.75 -16.41 -13.51
N VAL A 242 6.82 -17.22 -12.47
CA VAL A 242 5.73 -17.37 -11.50
C VAL A 242 6.27 -17.04 -10.12
N PHE A 243 5.69 -16.03 -9.48
CA PHE A 243 5.93 -15.78 -8.06
C PHE A 243 5.09 -16.73 -7.24
N LEU A 244 5.70 -17.50 -6.34
CA LEU A 244 5.00 -18.25 -5.30
C LEU A 244 5.23 -17.51 -3.98
N ILE A 245 4.23 -16.75 -3.54
CA ILE A 245 4.36 -15.80 -2.44
C ILE A 245 3.77 -16.42 -1.16
N ASP A 246 4.59 -16.50 -0.12
CA ASP A 246 4.18 -16.90 1.21
C ASP A 246 3.34 -15.79 1.88
N CYS A 247 2.12 -16.11 2.30
CA CYS A 247 1.26 -15.24 3.10
C CYS A 247 1.18 -15.67 4.57
N GLY A 248 2.07 -16.56 5.03
CA GLY A 248 2.04 -17.15 6.36
C GLY A 248 2.57 -16.24 7.48
N ARG A 249 2.57 -16.81 8.70
CA ARG A 249 2.88 -16.10 9.95
C ARG A 249 4.23 -15.39 9.99
N ARG A 250 5.24 -15.92 9.29
CA ARG A 250 6.60 -15.37 9.32
C ARG A 250 6.80 -14.18 8.38
N MET A 251 5.87 -13.98 7.45
CA MET A 251 5.84 -12.80 6.58
C MET A 251 5.19 -11.58 7.27
N ARG A 252 4.68 -11.76 8.50
CA ARG A 252 4.13 -10.68 9.35
C ARG A 252 5.18 -9.82 10.04
N SER A 253 6.45 -10.25 10.07
CA SER A 253 7.55 -9.44 10.61
C SER A 253 7.52 -8.06 9.96
N GLN A 254 7.76 -7.01 10.74
CA GLN A 254 7.73 -5.63 10.26
C GLN A 254 9.13 -5.05 10.32
N ASP A 255 9.54 -4.43 9.23
CA ASP A 255 10.72 -3.58 9.16
C ASP A 255 10.24 -2.18 8.77
N ASP A 256 10.47 -1.20 9.65
CA ASP A 256 9.86 0.13 9.61
C ASP A 256 8.31 0.08 9.61
N GLU A 257 7.65 0.83 8.72
CA GLU A 257 6.17 0.91 8.61
C GLU A 257 5.57 -0.25 7.78
N LEU A 258 6.38 -1.11 7.16
CA LEU A 258 5.94 -2.14 6.22
C LEU A 258 6.21 -3.55 6.77
N SER A 259 5.30 -4.47 6.49
CA SER A 259 5.56 -5.90 6.75
C SER A 259 6.51 -6.48 5.69
N HIS A 260 7.19 -7.57 6.04
CA HIS A 260 7.95 -8.39 5.11
C HIS A 260 7.12 -8.83 3.92
N PHE A 261 5.83 -9.15 4.14
CA PHE A 261 4.89 -9.44 3.06
C PHE A 261 4.74 -8.26 2.08
N ASP A 262 4.66 -7.03 2.58
CA ASP A 262 4.54 -5.83 1.75
C ASP A 262 5.81 -5.59 0.93
N HIS A 263 6.97 -5.81 1.53
CA HIS A 263 8.26 -5.74 0.86
C HIS A 263 8.42 -6.82 -0.22
N ALA A 264 8.07 -8.07 0.10
CA ALA A 264 8.03 -9.17 -0.85
C ALA A 264 7.13 -8.84 -2.04
N LEU A 265 5.95 -8.29 -1.78
CA LEU A 265 5.01 -7.92 -2.83
C LEU A 265 5.54 -6.81 -3.73
N ASN A 266 6.14 -5.76 -3.17
CA ASN A 266 6.78 -4.69 -3.93
C ASN A 266 7.92 -5.23 -4.80
N ALA A 267 8.73 -6.14 -4.27
CA ALA A 267 9.82 -6.77 -5.01
C ALA A 267 9.31 -7.65 -6.18
N CYS A 268 8.26 -8.45 -5.94
CA CYS A 268 7.58 -9.21 -6.99
C CYS A 268 7.03 -8.32 -8.09
N LEU A 269 6.37 -7.22 -7.74
CA LEU A 269 5.78 -6.28 -8.70
C LEU A 269 6.87 -5.52 -9.49
N LEU A 270 7.99 -5.16 -8.85
CA LEU A 270 9.13 -4.57 -9.54
C LEU A 270 9.72 -5.53 -10.59
N LEU A 271 10.01 -6.77 -10.21
CA LEU A 271 10.49 -7.77 -11.16
C LEU A 271 9.44 -8.09 -12.24
N SER A 272 8.15 -8.12 -11.88
CA SER A 272 7.06 -8.30 -12.85
C SER A 272 7.11 -7.23 -13.94
N TYR A 273 7.25 -5.96 -13.56
CA TYR A 273 7.33 -4.84 -14.51
C TYR A 273 8.53 -4.97 -15.45
N VAL A 274 9.71 -5.27 -14.90
CA VAL A 274 10.93 -5.46 -15.69
C VAL A 274 10.80 -6.64 -16.64
N ALA A 275 10.32 -7.79 -16.15
CA ALA A 275 10.16 -9.00 -16.95
C ALA A 275 9.13 -8.83 -18.08
N LEU A 276 7.98 -8.22 -17.80
CA LEU A 276 6.97 -7.88 -18.81
C LEU A 276 7.53 -6.92 -19.88
N ARG A 277 8.46 -6.02 -19.52
CA ARG A 277 9.12 -5.08 -20.45
C ARG A 277 10.14 -5.80 -21.33
N GLN A 278 10.73 -6.85 -20.80
CA GLN A 278 11.66 -7.73 -21.51
C GLN A 278 10.96 -8.82 -22.34
N GLY A 279 9.63 -8.78 -22.46
CA GLY A 279 8.84 -9.69 -23.29
C GLY A 279 8.44 -11.01 -22.62
N ASP A 280 8.78 -11.22 -21.35
CA ASP A 280 8.46 -12.46 -20.65
C ASP A 280 7.02 -12.47 -20.13
N ALA A 281 6.48 -13.66 -19.90
CA ALA A 281 5.18 -13.83 -19.26
C ALA A 281 5.34 -13.89 -17.75
N VAL A 282 4.49 -13.18 -17.02
CA VAL A 282 4.56 -13.14 -15.54
C VAL A 282 3.22 -13.54 -14.95
N GLY A 283 3.26 -14.40 -13.94
CA GLY A 283 2.11 -14.81 -13.14
C GLY A 283 2.47 -14.86 -11.65
N LEU A 284 1.47 -15.13 -10.81
CA LEU A 284 1.68 -15.29 -9.37
C LEU A 284 0.75 -16.33 -8.79
N ALA A 285 1.17 -16.92 -7.68
CA ALA A 285 0.41 -17.81 -6.83
C ALA A 285 0.71 -17.42 -5.38
N THR A 286 -0.28 -17.50 -4.50
CA THR A 286 -0.05 -17.31 -3.06
C THR A 286 -0.44 -18.57 -2.29
N PHE A 287 0.14 -18.73 -1.10
CA PHE A 287 -0.17 -19.83 -0.19
C PHE A 287 -0.09 -19.36 1.26
N ALA A 288 -0.65 -20.15 2.18
CA ALA A 288 -0.82 -19.76 3.59
C ALA A 288 -1.62 -18.45 3.76
N GLY A 289 -2.42 -18.07 2.75
CA GLY A 289 -3.33 -16.92 2.78
C GLY A 289 -4.68 -17.30 3.40
N GLU A 290 -5.53 -16.29 3.65
CA GLU A 290 -6.94 -16.53 3.95
C GLU A 290 -7.66 -17.10 2.71
N GLN A 291 -7.31 -16.54 1.55
CA GLN A 291 -7.71 -17.00 0.23
C GLN A 291 -6.49 -17.02 -0.69
N ASP A 292 -6.11 -18.21 -1.16
CA ASP A 292 -4.98 -18.37 -2.06
C ASP A 292 -5.37 -17.90 -3.48
N GLN A 293 -4.51 -17.08 -4.07
CA GLN A 293 -4.71 -16.50 -5.40
C GLN A 293 -3.85 -17.22 -6.44
N TYR A 294 -4.30 -17.23 -7.68
CA TYR A 294 -3.49 -17.67 -8.82
C TYR A 294 -3.82 -16.82 -10.04
N VAL A 295 -2.78 -16.22 -10.61
CA VAL A 295 -2.80 -15.50 -11.88
C VAL A 295 -1.85 -16.23 -12.82
N ALA A 296 -2.40 -16.76 -13.91
CA ALA A 296 -1.60 -17.46 -14.91
C ALA A 296 -0.58 -16.51 -15.57
N PRO A 297 0.60 -17.00 -15.98
CA PRO A 297 1.58 -16.17 -16.67
C PRO A 297 1.09 -15.61 -17.99
N VAL A 298 1.05 -14.29 -18.12
CA VAL A 298 0.66 -13.57 -19.35
C VAL A 298 1.72 -12.53 -19.71
N LYS A 299 1.96 -12.36 -21.02
CA LYS A 299 2.88 -11.34 -21.57
C LYS A 299 2.21 -9.97 -21.63
N GLY A 300 3.05 -8.93 -21.73
CA GLY A 300 2.62 -7.59 -22.11
C GLY A 300 2.38 -6.67 -20.91
N GLN A 301 2.75 -5.39 -21.08
CA GLN A 301 2.73 -4.38 -20.01
C GLN A 301 1.36 -4.20 -19.35
N ALA A 302 0.27 -4.35 -20.11
CA ALA A 302 -1.09 -4.25 -19.57
C ALA A 302 -1.39 -5.28 -18.46
N HIS A 303 -0.66 -6.40 -18.42
CA HIS A 303 -0.85 -7.44 -17.42
C HIS A 303 -0.47 -6.99 -16.00
N ILE A 304 0.34 -5.93 -15.84
CA ILE A 304 0.70 -5.40 -14.51
C ILE A 304 -0.54 -4.99 -13.70
N GLY A 305 -1.58 -4.48 -14.35
CA GLY A 305 -2.84 -4.11 -13.70
C GLY A 305 -3.57 -5.33 -13.12
N SER A 306 -3.53 -6.46 -13.83
CA SER A 306 -4.11 -7.73 -13.34
C SER A 306 -3.35 -8.26 -12.13
N LEU A 307 -2.01 -8.19 -12.14
CA LEU A 307 -1.18 -8.59 -11.01
C LEU A 307 -1.46 -7.69 -9.79
N LEU A 308 -1.49 -6.37 -9.97
CA LEU A 308 -1.83 -5.40 -8.91
C LEU A 308 -3.22 -5.65 -8.31
N ASN A 309 -4.22 -5.93 -9.15
CA ASN A 309 -5.58 -6.24 -8.69
C ASN A 309 -5.69 -7.61 -8.01
N ALA A 310 -4.79 -8.55 -8.27
CA ALA A 310 -4.78 -9.82 -7.55
C ALA A 310 -4.19 -9.68 -6.13
N VAL A 311 -3.36 -8.66 -5.90
CA VAL A 311 -2.56 -8.54 -4.68
C VAL A 311 -2.95 -7.38 -3.75
N TYR A 312 -3.75 -6.42 -4.22
CA TYR A 312 -4.10 -5.23 -3.42
C TYR A 312 -4.80 -5.56 -2.10
N ALA A 313 -5.58 -6.63 -2.05
CA ALA A 313 -6.30 -7.07 -0.85
C ALA A 313 -5.61 -8.21 -0.11
N LEU A 314 -4.44 -8.66 -0.58
CA LEU A 314 -3.70 -9.71 0.11
C LEU A 314 -3.01 -9.15 1.36
N ASP A 315 -3.04 -9.96 2.40
CA ASP A 315 -2.39 -9.72 3.67
C ASP A 315 -1.80 -11.03 4.21
N SER A 316 -0.82 -10.90 5.08
CA SER A 316 -0.24 -12.02 5.80
C SER A 316 -1.17 -12.54 6.90
N THR A 317 -1.13 -13.84 7.14
CA THR A 317 -2.01 -14.55 8.08
C THR A 317 -1.21 -15.10 9.26
N ARG A 318 -1.90 -15.70 10.23
CA ARG A 318 -1.26 -16.42 11.35
C ARG A 318 -0.99 -17.89 11.03
N ARG A 319 -1.33 -18.36 9.82
CA ARG A 319 -1.19 -19.76 9.43
C ARG A 319 0.30 -20.09 9.19
N PRO A 320 0.76 -21.29 9.54
CA PRO A 320 2.07 -21.76 9.10
C PRO A 320 2.09 -21.96 7.57
N ALA A 321 3.28 -21.86 6.99
CA ALA A 321 3.52 -22.24 5.60
C ALA A 321 3.50 -23.76 5.46
N ASP A 322 2.78 -24.28 4.46
CA ASP A 322 2.84 -25.69 4.03
C ASP A 322 3.39 -25.69 2.60
N TYR A 323 4.70 -25.93 2.48
CA TYR A 323 5.39 -25.82 1.19
C TYR A 323 5.03 -26.97 0.27
N ALA A 324 4.78 -28.16 0.83
CA ALA A 324 4.37 -29.32 0.07
C ALA A 324 3.01 -29.09 -0.62
N ALA A 325 2.01 -28.59 0.12
CA ALA A 325 0.70 -28.27 -0.42
C ALA A 325 0.78 -27.13 -1.45
N ALA A 326 1.52 -26.07 -1.16
CA ALA A 326 1.71 -24.94 -2.07
C ALA A 326 2.30 -25.37 -3.42
N ILE A 327 3.35 -26.19 -3.37
CA ILE A 327 4.02 -26.70 -4.58
C ILE A 327 3.14 -27.67 -5.35
N ASN A 328 2.35 -28.51 -4.68
CA ASN A 328 1.38 -29.39 -5.33
C ASN A 328 0.31 -28.60 -6.09
N ALA A 329 -0.24 -27.57 -5.44
CA ALA A 329 -1.23 -26.68 -6.04
C ALA A 329 -0.65 -25.95 -7.27
N LEU A 330 0.61 -25.49 -7.18
CA LEU A 330 1.28 -24.84 -8.29
C LEU A 330 1.52 -25.80 -9.46
N LEU A 331 2.07 -26.99 -9.21
CA LEU A 331 2.34 -28.01 -10.25
C LEU A 331 1.06 -28.44 -10.99
N ALA A 332 -0.09 -28.45 -10.32
CA ALA A 332 -1.37 -28.76 -10.94
C ALA A 332 -1.79 -27.70 -11.97
N ARG A 333 -1.48 -26.42 -11.73
CA ARG A 333 -1.92 -25.27 -12.53
C ARG A 333 -0.87 -24.85 -13.57
N GLN A 334 0.41 -24.84 -13.19
CA GLN A 334 1.52 -24.38 -14.01
C GLN A 334 2.18 -25.55 -14.75
N ARG A 335 1.63 -25.92 -15.90
CA ARG A 335 2.12 -27.05 -16.72
C ARG A 335 3.39 -26.74 -17.51
N ARG A 336 3.57 -25.49 -17.95
CA ARG A 336 4.73 -25.09 -18.76
C ARG A 336 5.92 -24.77 -17.85
N ARG A 337 7.13 -25.07 -18.32
CA ARG A 337 8.37 -24.74 -17.62
C ARG A 337 8.42 -23.23 -17.35
N ALA A 338 8.77 -22.88 -16.12
CA ALA A 338 8.81 -21.51 -15.64
C ALA A 338 10.02 -21.34 -14.71
N LEU A 339 10.45 -20.10 -14.54
CA LEU A 339 11.19 -19.67 -13.36
C LEU A 339 10.17 -19.44 -12.25
N VAL A 340 10.18 -20.30 -11.23
CA VAL A 340 9.38 -20.11 -10.03
C VAL A 340 10.24 -19.39 -8.98
N VAL A 341 9.81 -18.20 -8.58
CA VAL A 341 10.42 -17.44 -7.50
C VAL A 341 9.59 -17.65 -6.23
N LEU A 342 10.07 -18.51 -5.33
CA LEU A 342 9.45 -18.75 -4.03
C LEU A 342 9.89 -17.66 -3.07
N VAL A 343 8.98 -16.75 -2.69
CA VAL A 343 9.26 -15.64 -1.78
C VAL A 343 8.72 -15.97 -0.40
N THR A 344 9.62 -16.16 0.57
CA THR A 344 9.29 -16.67 1.90
C THR A 344 10.35 -16.28 2.93
N ASN A 345 10.10 -16.61 4.20
CA ASN A 345 11.06 -16.51 5.29
C ASN A 345 11.20 -17.89 5.96
N PRO A 346 12.03 -18.79 5.38
CA PRO A 346 12.13 -20.16 5.84
C PRO A 346 12.97 -20.22 7.12
N ARG A 347 12.68 -21.20 7.98
CA ARG A 347 13.44 -21.49 9.19
C ARG A 347 14.02 -22.89 9.16
N ASP A 348 14.93 -23.15 10.08
CA ASP A 348 15.56 -24.46 10.29
C ASP A 348 14.53 -25.58 10.50
N GLU A 349 13.42 -25.30 11.20
CA GLU A 349 12.30 -26.24 11.39
C GLU A 349 11.62 -26.69 10.08
N ASP A 350 11.79 -25.96 8.97
CA ASP A 350 11.20 -26.31 7.68
C ASP A 350 12.15 -27.08 6.74
N ASP A 351 13.42 -27.29 7.12
CA ASP A 351 14.50 -27.65 6.20
C ASP A 351 14.18 -28.87 5.31
N GLU A 352 13.76 -29.98 5.92
CA GLU A 352 13.47 -31.22 5.18
C GLU A 352 12.22 -31.08 4.28
N GLU A 353 11.17 -30.44 4.79
CA GLU A 353 9.92 -30.23 4.05
C GLU A 353 10.15 -29.33 2.84
N LEU A 354 10.78 -28.17 3.06
CA LEU A 354 11.10 -27.20 2.03
C LEU A 354 12.02 -27.80 0.97
N LEU A 355 13.08 -28.50 1.37
CA LEU A 355 14.00 -29.15 0.45
C LEU A 355 13.30 -30.20 -0.40
N GLY A 356 12.47 -31.06 0.21
CA GLY A 356 11.70 -32.08 -0.49
C GLY A 356 10.72 -31.48 -1.50
N ALA A 357 9.99 -30.45 -1.09
CA ALA A 357 9.02 -29.76 -1.91
C ALA A 357 9.70 -29.03 -3.09
N VAL A 358 10.80 -28.30 -2.84
CA VAL A 358 11.54 -27.58 -3.87
C VAL A 358 12.24 -28.53 -4.84
N LYS A 359 12.79 -29.67 -4.38
CA LYS A 359 13.33 -30.72 -5.27
C LYS A 359 12.27 -31.22 -6.23
N ARG A 360 11.04 -31.43 -5.73
CA ARG A 360 9.91 -31.85 -6.57
C ARG A 360 9.55 -30.78 -7.61
N LEU A 361 9.46 -29.51 -7.20
CA LEU A 361 9.20 -28.38 -8.10
C LEU A 361 10.30 -28.25 -9.17
N GLY A 362 11.56 -28.47 -8.75
CA GLY A 362 12.78 -28.44 -9.58
C GLY A 362 12.81 -29.44 -10.73
N ARG A 363 11.98 -30.50 -10.68
CA ARG A 363 11.87 -31.49 -11.76
C ARG A 363 11.24 -30.89 -13.03
N GLN A 364 10.38 -29.90 -12.88
CA GLN A 364 9.62 -29.29 -13.99
C GLN A 364 9.96 -27.82 -14.19
N HIS A 365 10.27 -27.11 -13.11
CA HIS A 365 10.53 -25.67 -13.12
C HIS A 365 11.94 -25.38 -12.64
N ARG A 366 12.48 -24.22 -13.03
CA ARG A 366 13.66 -23.68 -12.36
C ARG A 366 13.18 -22.95 -11.11
N VAL A 367 13.80 -23.19 -9.97
CA VAL A 367 13.38 -22.57 -8.71
C VAL A 367 14.43 -21.57 -8.25
N LEU A 368 13.98 -20.42 -7.76
CA LEU A 368 14.75 -19.45 -6.99
C LEU A 368 14.04 -19.25 -5.65
N ILE A 369 14.75 -19.43 -4.55
CA ILE A 369 14.21 -19.07 -3.23
C ILE A 369 14.66 -17.66 -2.91
N ALA A 370 13.70 -16.78 -2.71
CA ALA A 370 13.87 -15.41 -2.25
C ALA A 370 13.55 -15.37 -0.76
N SER A 371 14.62 -15.43 0.04
CA SER A 371 14.58 -15.56 1.49
C SER A 371 14.72 -14.18 2.13
N LEU A 372 13.64 -13.65 2.73
CA LEU A 372 13.70 -12.35 3.42
C LEU A 372 14.41 -12.51 4.76
N ARG A 373 15.30 -11.58 5.09
CA ARG A 373 16.00 -11.49 6.39
C ARG A 373 15.61 -10.21 7.10
N GLU A 374 15.20 -10.32 8.36
CA GLU A 374 14.82 -9.17 9.21
C GLU A 374 16.02 -8.22 9.45
N GLU A 375 15.81 -6.90 9.34
CA GLU A 375 16.85 -5.90 9.59
C GLU A 375 17.31 -5.88 11.07
N VAL A 376 16.43 -6.28 12.01
CA VAL A 376 16.74 -6.32 13.45
C VAL A 376 17.91 -7.23 13.78
N LEU A 377 18.10 -8.32 13.03
CA LEU A 377 19.16 -9.30 13.26
C LEU A 377 20.54 -8.68 13.00
N ASP A 378 20.64 -7.86 11.96
CA ASP A 378 21.87 -7.13 11.66
C ASP A 378 22.16 -6.09 12.75
N ARG A 379 21.13 -5.39 13.26
CA ARG A 379 21.29 -4.42 14.35
C ARG A 379 21.80 -5.08 15.63
N LEU A 380 21.20 -6.20 16.03
CA LEU A 380 21.59 -6.93 17.23
C LEU A 380 23.03 -7.46 17.14
N ARG A 381 23.49 -7.85 15.95
CA ARG A 381 24.88 -8.27 15.72
C ARG A 381 25.92 -7.16 15.94
N HIS A 382 25.56 -5.90 15.69
CA HIS A 382 26.48 -4.76 15.81
C HIS A 382 26.34 -4.02 17.15
N THR A 383 25.34 -4.38 17.96
CA THR A 383 25.11 -3.75 19.26
C THR A 383 26.13 -4.27 20.26
N GLN A 384 26.78 -3.36 21.01
CA GLN A 384 27.71 -3.74 22.06
C GLN A 384 26.95 -4.38 23.23
N VAL A 385 27.40 -5.55 23.68
CA VAL A 385 26.80 -6.27 24.81
C VAL A 385 27.29 -5.69 26.13
N GLN A 386 26.38 -5.15 26.93
CA GLN A 386 26.66 -4.51 28.22
C GLN A 386 25.99 -5.21 29.41
N ASP A 387 24.92 -5.96 29.18
CA ASP A 387 24.17 -6.67 30.21
C ASP A 387 23.79 -8.09 29.75
N TYR A 388 23.19 -8.86 30.68
CA TYR A 388 22.80 -10.25 30.44
C TYR A 388 21.68 -10.39 29.39
N GLU A 389 20.73 -9.45 29.34
CA GLU A 389 19.62 -9.49 28.38
C GLU A 389 20.13 -9.27 26.96
N GLN A 390 21.04 -8.30 26.79
CA GLN A 390 21.75 -8.05 25.54
C GLN A 390 22.63 -9.24 25.14
N ALA A 391 23.28 -9.91 26.10
CA ALA A 391 24.06 -11.11 25.83
C ALA A 391 23.18 -12.25 25.31
N LEU A 392 22.02 -12.49 25.94
CA LEU A 392 21.03 -13.47 25.48
C LEU A 392 20.51 -13.14 24.08
N ALA A 393 20.13 -11.89 23.83
CA ALA A 393 19.64 -11.44 22.53
C ALA A 393 20.71 -11.60 21.44
N TYR A 394 21.97 -11.28 21.74
CA TYR A 394 23.10 -11.46 20.84
C TYR A 394 23.34 -12.95 20.53
N CYS A 395 23.45 -13.80 21.55
CA CYS A 395 23.66 -15.24 21.36
C CYS A 395 22.52 -15.88 20.56
N GLY A 396 21.26 -15.55 20.87
CA GLY A 396 20.10 -16.02 20.11
C GLY A 396 20.11 -15.54 18.65
N THR A 397 20.56 -14.30 18.41
CA THR A 397 20.72 -13.77 17.04
C THR A 397 21.79 -14.54 16.25
N VAL A 398 22.94 -14.82 16.88
CA VAL A 398 24.02 -15.57 16.25
C VAL A 398 23.58 -17.00 15.94
N ASP A 399 22.94 -17.67 16.89
CA ASP A 399 22.39 -19.03 16.71
C ASP A 399 21.38 -19.09 15.55
N TYR A 400 20.43 -18.15 15.54
CA TYR A 400 19.44 -18.03 14.46
C TYR A 400 20.09 -17.81 13.08
N LEU A 401 21.08 -16.92 12.98
CA LEU A 401 21.77 -16.64 11.72
C LEU A 401 22.61 -17.82 11.24
N ASN A 402 23.24 -18.57 12.16
CA ASN A 402 23.97 -19.78 11.84
C ASN A 402 23.02 -20.88 11.31
N ALA A 403 21.89 -21.10 11.98
CA ALA A 403 20.88 -22.06 11.54
C ALA A 403 20.33 -21.72 10.15
N ARG A 404 20.06 -20.43 9.91
CA ARG A 404 19.63 -19.93 8.60
C ARG A 404 20.70 -20.12 7.52
N ALA A 405 21.96 -19.80 7.81
CA ALA A 405 23.07 -20.00 6.88
C ALA A 405 23.22 -21.49 6.51
N GLY A 406 23.13 -22.39 7.50
CA GLY A 406 23.17 -23.84 7.27
C GLY A 406 22.04 -24.33 6.35
N LEU A 407 20.82 -23.83 6.54
CA LEU A 407 19.70 -24.11 5.62
C LEU A 407 20.02 -23.65 4.19
N HIS A 408 20.55 -22.44 4.01
CA HIS A 408 20.90 -21.91 2.69
C HIS A 408 22.01 -22.72 2.02
N GLU A 409 23.04 -23.11 2.76
CA GLU A 409 24.13 -23.97 2.27
C GLU A 409 23.60 -25.34 1.81
N ARG A 410 22.69 -25.96 2.58
CA ARG A 410 22.05 -27.23 2.19
C ARG A 410 21.20 -27.09 0.92
N LEU A 411 20.44 -26.01 0.78
CA LEU A 411 19.67 -25.73 -0.43
C LEU A 411 20.59 -25.56 -1.65
N LEU A 412 21.67 -24.78 -1.50
CA LEU A 412 22.68 -24.57 -2.54
C LEU A 412 23.41 -25.86 -2.93
N ALA A 413 23.77 -26.70 -1.95
CA ALA A 413 24.39 -28.01 -2.19
C ALA A 413 23.50 -28.94 -3.03
N HIS A 414 22.17 -28.75 -2.97
CA HIS A 414 21.20 -29.46 -3.80
C HIS A 414 20.85 -28.73 -5.11
N GLY A 415 21.63 -27.71 -5.49
CA GLY A 415 21.45 -26.97 -6.73
C GLY A 415 20.27 -26.00 -6.72
N VAL A 416 19.71 -25.68 -5.56
CA VAL A 416 18.63 -24.71 -5.41
C VAL A 416 19.25 -23.34 -5.10
N PRO A 417 19.21 -22.38 -6.03
CA PRO A 417 19.72 -21.04 -5.76
C PRO A 417 18.83 -20.34 -4.74
N VAL A 418 19.48 -19.76 -3.73
CA VAL A 418 18.87 -18.91 -2.71
C VAL A 418 19.35 -17.47 -2.89
N LEU A 419 18.46 -16.52 -2.65
CA LEU A 419 18.74 -15.10 -2.52
C LEU A 419 18.37 -14.69 -1.10
N ASP A 420 19.38 -14.38 -0.28
CA ASP A 420 19.19 -13.84 1.08
C ASP A 420 19.29 -12.31 1.02
N ALA A 421 18.17 -11.62 1.25
CA ALA A 421 18.11 -10.17 1.10
C ALA A 421 17.29 -9.52 2.21
N ARG A 422 17.68 -8.29 2.58
CA ARG A 422 16.84 -7.44 3.45
C ARG A 422 15.60 -6.95 2.68
N PRO A 423 14.52 -6.54 3.36
CA PRO A 423 13.27 -6.23 2.68
C PRO A 423 13.38 -5.07 1.67
N LYS A 424 14.27 -4.10 1.90
CA LYS A 424 14.54 -2.98 0.97
C LYS A 424 15.38 -3.39 -0.24
N GLU A 425 16.19 -4.43 -0.12
CA GLU A 425 17.15 -4.88 -1.15
C GLU A 425 16.58 -5.96 -2.07
N LEU A 426 15.57 -6.68 -1.59
CA LEU A 426 14.97 -7.81 -2.28
C LEU A 426 14.55 -7.49 -3.72
N GLY A 427 13.93 -6.34 -3.96
CA GLY A 427 13.50 -5.91 -5.30
C GLY A 427 14.68 -5.78 -6.27
N PRO A 428 15.62 -4.86 -6.04
CA PRO A 428 16.82 -4.70 -6.86
C PRO A 428 17.60 -6.01 -7.07
N GLU A 429 17.77 -6.82 -6.02
CA GLU A 429 18.50 -8.08 -6.13
C GLU A 429 17.78 -9.14 -6.97
N LEU A 430 16.46 -9.27 -6.84
CA LEU A 430 15.65 -10.15 -7.68
C LEU A 430 15.75 -9.75 -9.17
N VAL A 431 15.67 -8.45 -9.45
CA VAL A 431 15.84 -7.92 -10.81
C VAL A 431 17.23 -8.27 -11.34
N GLY A 432 18.28 -8.05 -10.54
CA GLY A 432 19.65 -8.39 -10.94
C GLY A 432 19.87 -9.86 -11.20
N ARG A 433 19.36 -10.72 -10.34
CA ARG A 433 19.45 -12.18 -10.50
C ARG A 433 18.76 -12.64 -11.77
N TYR A 434 17.56 -12.14 -12.04
CA TYR A 434 16.80 -12.42 -13.26
C TYR A 434 17.56 -11.98 -14.52
N LEU A 435 18.03 -10.73 -14.57
CA LEU A 435 18.75 -10.20 -15.73
C LEU A 435 20.06 -10.95 -15.97
N ALA A 436 20.80 -11.29 -14.91
CA ALA A 436 22.03 -12.07 -15.01
C ALA A 436 21.77 -13.45 -15.62
N TRP A 437 20.72 -14.15 -15.18
CA TRP A 437 20.37 -15.45 -15.75
C TRP A 437 19.84 -15.36 -17.19
N LYS A 438 19.07 -14.32 -17.51
CA LYS A 438 18.62 -14.06 -18.89
C LYS A 438 19.82 -13.78 -19.80
N LYS A 439 20.78 -12.97 -19.37
CA LYS A 439 22.04 -12.71 -20.08
C LYS A 439 22.91 -13.95 -20.21
N ALA A 440 22.96 -14.82 -19.21
CA ALA A 440 23.70 -16.07 -19.29
C ALA A 440 22.99 -17.18 -20.11
N GLY A 441 21.72 -16.97 -20.51
CA GLY A 441 20.95 -17.94 -21.32
C GLY A 441 20.55 -19.20 -20.54
N VAL A 442 20.52 -19.12 -19.20
CA VAL A 442 20.25 -20.27 -18.31
C VAL A 442 18.77 -20.41 -17.98
N LEU A 443 17.93 -19.49 -18.43
CA LEU A 443 16.50 -19.50 -18.23
C LEU A 443 15.73 -20.10 -19.42
#